data_AF-A0A519LNR2-F1
#
_entry.id   AF-A0A519LNR2-F1
#
_cell.length_a   1.000
_cell.length_b   1.000
_cell.length_c   1.000
_cell.angle_alpha   90.00
_cell.angle_beta   90.00
_cell.angle_gamma   90.00
#
_symmetry.space_group_name_H-M   'P 1'
#
loop_
_entity.id
_entity.type
_entity.pdbx_description
1 polymer ?
#
loop_
_entity_poly.entity_id
_entity_poly.type
_entity_poly.pdbx_seq_one_letter_code
_entity_poly.pdbx_strand_id
1 'polypeptide(L)'
;MLSLKEKINYLENYLSRSNENYADSFKEDIAIFIDDFNTENSLLYFLNNLNMLEEIEKWVDNLCSKIVLKFDSESEEINDFIYDYIYQS
;
A
#
# COMPACT_ATOMS: atom_id res chain seq x y z
N MET A 1 12.23 16.93 -5.35
CA MET A 1 11.91 16.00 -4.25
C MET A 1 10.41 16.04 -4.09
N LEU A 2 9.72 14.91 -4.23
CA LEU A 2 8.27 14.87 -4.10
C LEU A 2 7.89 15.16 -2.65
N SER A 3 6.91 16.04 -2.44
CA SER A 3 6.33 16.26 -1.12
C SER A 3 5.54 15.02 -0.66
N LEU A 4 5.37 14.84 0.65
CA LEU A 4 4.58 13.75 1.21
C LEU A 4 3.16 13.73 0.60
N LYS A 5 2.53 14.90 0.45
CA LYS A 5 1.21 15.04 -0.16
C LYS A 5 1.18 14.53 -1.61
N GLU A 6 2.19 14.85 -2.42
CA GLU A 6 2.27 14.35 -3.80
C GLU A 6 2.41 12.82 -3.85
N LYS A 7 3.18 12.24 -2.92
CA LYS A 7 3.34 10.78 -2.82
C LYS A 7 2.05 10.10 -2.38
N ILE A 8 1.34 10.67 -1.40
CA ILE A 8 0.04 10.18 -0.93
C ILE A 8 -0.98 10.20 -2.05
N ASN A 9 -1.11 11.32 -2.76
CA ASN A 9 -1.99 11.43 -3.92
C ASN A 9 -1.62 10.41 -5.00
N TYR A 10 -0.31 10.18 -5.22
CA TYR A 10 0.12 9.19 -6.19
C TYR A 10 -0.26 7.77 -5.77
N LEU A 11 -0.04 7.41 -4.50
CA LEU A 11 -0.40 6.11 -3.93
C LEU A 11 -1.91 5.86 -4.07
N GLU A 12 -2.73 6.83 -3.67
CA GLU A 12 -4.19 6.76 -3.79
C GLU A 12 -4.62 6.50 -5.25
N ASN A 13 -4.08 7.29 -6.19
CA ASN A 13 -4.36 7.10 -7.61
C ASN A 13 -3.89 5.73 -8.11
N TYR A 14 -2.74 5.24 -7.65
CA TYR A 14 -2.21 3.95 -8.07
C TYR A 14 -3.05 2.78 -7.54
N LEU A 15 -3.50 2.84 -6.28
CA LEU A 15 -4.39 1.84 -5.67
C LEU A 15 -5.79 1.83 -6.31
N SER A 16 -6.25 2.97 -6.81
CA SER A 16 -7.54 3.09 -7.53
C SER A 16 -7.51 2.60 -8.98
N ARG A 17 -6.34 2.23 -9.52
CA ARG A 17 -6.23 1.70 -10.89
C ARG A 17 -6.91 0.34 -10.99
N SER A 18 -7.52 0.08 -12.14
CA SER A 18 -8.19 -1.20 -12.43
C SER A 18 -7.25 -2.38 -12.21
N ASN A 19 -7.80 -3.46 -11.64
CA ASN A 19 -7.07 -4.70 -11.41
C ASN A 19 -6.72 -5.37 -12.75
N GLU A 20 -5.43 -5.44 -13.09
CA GLU A 20 -4.97 -6.11 -14.32
C GLU A 20 -4.72 -7.61 -14.07
N ASN A 21 -4.47 -7.99 -12.82
CA ASN A 21 -4.20 -9.37 -12.41
C ASN A 21 -4.78 -9.71 -11.02
N TYR A 22 -4.61 -10.96 -10.57
CA TYR A 22 -5.10 -11.41 -9.26
C TYR A 22 -4.42 -10.71 -8.09
N ALA A 23 -3.11 -10.42 -8.16
CA ALA A 23 -2.43 -9.70 -7.08
C ALA A 23 -2.99 -8.27 -6.93
N ASP A 24 -3.38 -7.65 -8.05
CA ASP A 24 -3.97 -6.31 -8.02
C ASP A 24 -5.31 -6.26 -7.29
N SER A 25 -6.03 -7.37 -7.13
CA SER A 25 -7.31 -7.35 -6.38
C SER A 25 -7.13 -6.87 -4.93
N PHE A 26 -5.94 -7.04 -4.36
CA PHE A 26 -5.61 -6.59 -3.01
C PHE A 26 -5.33 -5.08 -2.91
N LYS A 27 -5.24 -4.35 -4.04
CA LYS A 27 -5.10 -2.89 -4.03
C LYS A 27 -6.32 -2.22 -3.39
N GLU A 28 -7.51 -2.79 -3.59
CA GLU A 28 -8.74 -2.32 -2.96
C GLU A 28 -8.69 -2.54 -1.43
N ASP A 29 -8.25 -3.72 -0.97
CA ASP A 29 -8.08 -3.99 0.45
C ASP A 29 -7.07 -3.04 1.11
N ILE A 30 -5.96 -2.74 0.44
CA ILE A 30 -4.96 -1.76 0.91
C ILE A 30 -5.57 -0.36 1.00
N ALA A 31 -6.35 0.05 -0.01
CA ALA A 31 -7.00 1.35 -0.01
C ALA A 31 -8.03 1.47 1.11
N ILE A 32 -8.82 0.43 1.34
CA ILE A 32 -9.80 0.34 2.43
C ILE A 32 -9.10 0.37 3.79
N PHE A 33 -7.97 -0.34 3.93
CA PHE A 33 -7.19 -0.36 5.17
C PHE A 33 -6.62 1.02 5.50
N ILE A 34 -6.10 1.73 4.50
CA ILE A 34 -5.54 3.07 4.70
C ILE A 34 -6.66 4.06 5.04
N ASP A 35 -7.81 3.97 4.35
CA ASP A 35 -9.04 4.79 4.42
C ASP A 35 -8.82 6.29 4.17
N ASP A 36 -7.84 6.88 4.85
CA ASP A 36 -7.60 8.31 4.94
C ASP A 36 -6.26 8.71 4.29
N PHE A 37 -6.31 9.09 3.01
CA PHE A 37 -5.16 9.51 2.21
C PHE A 37 -4.79 10.98 2.46
N ASN A 38 -4.34 11.27 3.68
CA ASN A 38 -3.96 12.62 4.09
C ASN A 38 -2.61 12.65 4.82
N THR A 39 -1.99 13.84 4.92
CA THR A 39 -0.67 14.01 5.55
C THR A 39 -0.67 13.90 7.08
N GLU A 40 -1.85 13.80 7.71
CA GLU A 40 -2.00 13.59 9.15
C GLU A 40 -2.03 12.10 9.50
N ASN A 41 -2.28 11.22 8.53
CA ASN A 41 -2.24 9.78 8.69
C ASN A 41 -0.80 9.28 8.85
N SER A 42 -0.46 8.84 10.06
CA SER A 42 0.88 8.34 10.41
C SER A 42 1.24 7.04 9.67
N LEU A 43 0.24 6.25 9.22
CA LEU A 43 0.46 5.06 8.41
C LEU A 43 1.13 5.40 7.06
N LEU A 44 1.02 6.64 6.59
CA LEU A 44 1.59 7.06 5.30
C LEU A 44 2.99 7.66 5.46
N TYR A 45 3.54 7.72 6.67
CA TYR A 45 4.85 8.34 6.90
C TYR A 45 6.02 7.55 6.33
N PHE A 46 5.86 6.24 6.08
CA PHE A 46 6.87 5.45 5.37
C PHE A 46 7.14 6.00 3.95
N LEU A 47 6.17 6.70 3.33
CA LEU A 47 6.36 7.35 2.03
C LEU A 47 7.46 8.42 2.07
N ASN A 48 7.84 8.93 3.24
CA ASN A 48 8.99 9.83 3.35
C ASN A 48 10.31 9.16 2.96
N ASN A 49 10.43 7.84 3.12
CA ASN A 49 11.62 7.06 2.75
C ASN A 49 11.73 6.82 1.24
N LEU A 50 10.63 6.96 0.49
CA LEU A 50 10.57 6.74 -0.95
C LEU A 50 10.86 8.05 -1.70
N ASN A 51 11.77 8.04 -2.65
CA ASN A 51 12.21 9.24 -3.37
C ASN A 51 11.57 9.40 -4.76
N MET A 52 11.14 8.29 -5.36
CA MET A 52 10.60 8.20 -6.72
C MET A 52 9.21 7.56 -6.74
N LEU A 53 8.39 7.94 -7.72
CA LEU A 53 7.04 7.37 -7.90
C LEU A 53 7.08 5.86 -8.15
N GLU A 54 8.07 5.39 -8.92
CA GLU A 54 8.30 3.97 -9.19
C GLU A 54 8.57 3.16 -7.90
N GLU A 55 9.13 3.79 -6.85
CA GLU A 55 9.32 3.11 -5.56
C GLU A 55 7.99 2.89 -4.84
N ILE A 56 7.01 3.79 -5.02
CA ILE A 56 5.65 3.63 -4.50
C ILE A 56 4.95 2.47 -5.21
N GLU A 57 5.07 2.40 -6.55
CA GLU A 57 4.49 1.30 -7.33
C GLU A 57 5.09 -0.04 -6.90
N LYS A 58 6.43 -0.12 -6.84
CA LYS A 58 7.13 -1.32 -6.37
C LYS A 58 6.73 -1.71 -4.96
N TRP A 59 6.50 -0.74 -4.07
CA TRP A 59 6.06 -1.01 -2.70
C TRP A 59 4.68 -1.68 -2.68
N VAL A 60 3.71 -1.14 -3.44
CA VAL A 60 2.36 -1.70 -3.58
C VAL A 60 2.42 -3.09 -4.21
N ASP A 61 3.15 -3.25 -5.31
CA ASP A 61 3.26 -4.53 -6.04
C ASP A 61 3.92 -5.61 -5.18
N ASN A 62 4.92 -5.24 -4.37
CA ASN A 62 5.54 -6.15 -3.42
C ASN A 62 4.59 -6.55 -2.29
N LEU A 63 3.78 -5.63 -1.78
CA LEU A 63 2.76 -5.93 -0.78
C LEU A 63 1.73 -6.91 -1.36
N CYS A 64 1.15 -6.60 -2.52
CA CYS A 64 0.21 -7.47 -3.22
C CYS A 64 0.79 -8.87 -3.47
N SER A 65 2.03 -8.94 -3.95
CA SER A 65 2.74 -10.21 -4.17
C SER A 65 2.95 -10.98 -2.87
N LYS A 66 3.29 -10.30 -1.77
CA LYS A 66 3.44 -10.94 -0.46
C LYS A 66 2.11 -11.44 0.08
N ILE A 67 1.02 -10.71 -0.11
CA ILE A 67 -0.33 -11.16 0.25
C ILE A 67 -0.62 -12.47 -0.51
N VAL A 68 -0.50 -12.47 -1.84
CA VAL A 68 -0.72 -13.70 -2.65
C VAL A 68 0.11 -14.90 -2.19
N LEU A 69 1.36 -14.68 -1.77
CA LEU A 69 2.29 -15.75 -1.44
C LEU A 69 2.24 -16.23 0.01
N LYS A 70 1.86 -15.34 0.95
CA LYS A 70 2.04 -15.57 2.39
C LYS A 70 0.80 -15.36 3.21
N PHE A 71 -0.18 -14.60 2.73
CA PHE A 71 -1.40 -14.35 3.48
C PHE A 71 -2.20 -15.64 3.60
N ASP A 72 -2.49 -16.03 4.83
CA ASP A 72 -3.34 -17.16 5.17
C ASP A 72 -4.58 -16.66 5.90
N SER A 73 -5.71 -16.60 5.18
CA SER A 73 -6.98 -16.13 5.72
C SER A 73 -7.56 -17.00 6.84
N GLU A 74 -7.05 -18.21 7.07
CA GLU A 74 -7.44 -19.04 8.22
C GLU A 74 -6.66 -18.67 9.50
N SER A 75 -5.49 -18.02 9.35
CA SER A 75 -4.54 -17.76 10.44
C SER A 75 -4.43 -16.28 10.82
N GLU A 76 -4.66 -15.35 9.89
CA GLU A 76 -4.52 -13.90 10.11
C GLU A 76 -5.53 -13.06 9.31
N GLU A 77 -5.80 -11.85 9.79
CA GLU A 77 -6.64 -10.86 9.10
C GLU A 77 -5.79 -10.05 8.11
N ILE A 78 -6.35 -9.72 6.95
CA ILE A 78 -5.60 -8.99 5.90
C ILE A 78 -5.12 -7.61 6.38
N ASN A 79 -5.89 -6.96 7.25
CA ASN A 79 -5.53 -5.68 7.85
C ASN A 79 -4.29 -5.79 8.74
N ASP A 80 -4.15 -6.89 9.48
CA ASP A 80 -2.97 -7.14 10.32
C ASP A 80 -1.74 -7.37 9.44
N PHE A 81 -1.88 -8.15 8.36
CA PHE A 81 -0.79 -8.37 7.39
C PHE A 81 -0.32 -7.06 6.75
N ILE A 82 -1.25 -6.21 6.32
CA ILE A 82 -0.95 -4.91 5.72
C ILE A 82 -0.26 -3.99 6.74
N TYR A 83 -0.79 -3.92 7.96
CA TYR A 83 -0.21 -3.13 9.05
C TYR A 83 1.24 -3.54 9.33
N ASP A 84 1.49 -4.84 9.49
CA ASP A 84 2.82 -5.38 9.75
C ASP A 84 3.82 -5.05 8.64
N TYR A 85 3.37 -5.07 7.38
CA TYR A 85 4.19 -4.70 6.25
C TYR A 85 4.52 -3.20 6.23
N ILE A 86 3.54 -2.33 6.50
CA ILE A 86 3.75 -0.88 6.59
C ILE A 86 4.72 -0.55 7.73
N TYR A 87 4.56 -1.18 8.89
CA TYR A 87 5.41 -0.94 10.06
C TYR A 87 6.88 -1.35 9.83
N GLN A 88 7.12 -2.32 8.95
CA GLN A 88 8.48 -2.78 8.58
C GLN A 88 9.14 -1.95 7.46
N SER A 89 8.42 -1.00 6.85
CA SER A 89 8.85 -0.24 5.66
C SER A 89 9.64 1.04 5.98
#